data_AF-A0A7C7HGP7-F1
#
_entry.id   AF-A0A7C7HGP7-F1
#
_cell.length_a   1.000
_cell.length_b   1.000
_cell.length_c   1.000
_cell.angle_alpha   90.00
_cell.angle_beta   90.00
_cell.angle_gamma   90.00
#
_symmetry.space_group_name_H-M   'P 1'
#
loop_
_entity.id
_entity.type
_entity.pdbx_description
1 polymer ?
#
loop_
_entity_poly.entity_id
_entity_poly.type
_entity_poly.pdbx_seq_one_letter_code
_entity_poly.pdbx_strand_id
1 'polypeptide(L)' 'MLRKIIDHIEYQQTDEGWTARKVHDDGQSIMEHKITDDEIESIKAGNRPIWTILGLPKIVVNQEVFKENGEL' A
#
# COMPACT_ATOMS: atom_id res chain seq x y z
N MET A 1 -18.24 3.05 -18.31
CA MET A 1 -17.56 3.37 -17.03
C MET A 1 -16.07 3.29 -17.28
N LEU A 2 -15.32 4.37 -17.07
CA LEU A 2 -13.85 4.29 -17.09
C LEU A 2 -13.40 3.35 -15.96
N ARG A 3 -12.43 2.47 -16.24
CA ARG A 3 -11.77 1.69 -15.20
C ARG A 3 -10.97 2.67 -14.35
N LYS A 4 -11.23 2.72 -13.04
CA LYS A 4 -10.41 3.52 -12.12
C LYS A 4 -9.05 2.89 -12.00
N ILE A 5 -8.00 3.67 -12.17
CA ILE A 5 -6.63 3.21 -12.04
C ILE A 5 -6.28 3.31 -10.56
N ILE A 6 -5.54 2.34 -10.02
CA ILE A 6 -5.02 2.45 -8.66
C ILE A 6 -3.76 3.31 -8.77
N ASP A 7 -3.75 4.45 -8.08
CA ASP A 7 -2.59 5.34 -8.02
C ASP A 7 -1.58 4.82 -7.01
N HIS A 8 -2.04 4.60 -5.77
CA HIS A 8 -1.20 4.06 -4.71
C HIS A 8 -1.96 3.21 -3.69
N ILE A 9 -1.20 2.43 -2.93
CA ILE A 9 -1.67 1.74 -1.73
C ILE A 9 -1.05 2.45 -0.55
N GLU A 10 -1.88 2.86 0.41
CA GLU A 10 -1.43 3.50 1.63
C GLU A 10 -1.58 2.55 2.81
N TYR A 11 -0.47 2.29 3.49
CA TYR A 11 -0.39 1.58 4.76
C TYR A 11 -0.20 2.61 5.87
N GLN A 12 -1.02 2.53 6.92
CA GLN A 12 -0.93 3.44 8.05
C GLN A 12 -0.91 2.64 9.36
N GLN A 13 0.03 2.96 10.23
CA GLN A 13 0.04 2.46 11.60
C GLN A 13 -0.84 3.38 12.46
N THR A 14 -1.84 2.77 13.10
CA THR A 14 -2.76 3.42 14.05
C THR A 14 -2.59 2.80 15.44
N ASP A 15 -3.23 3.39 16.46
CA ASP A 15 -3.22 2.84 17.82
C ASP A 15 -3.88 1.46 17.92
N GLU A 16 -4.78 1.12 16.97
CA GLU A 16 -5.50 -0.15 16.91
C GLU A 16 -4.80 -1.19 16.04
N GLY A 17 -3.74 -0.82 15.33
CA GLY A 17 -2.98 -1.70 14.43
C GLY A 17 -2.70 -1.07 13.06
N TRP A 18 -2.30 -1.92 12.11
CA TRP A 18 -2.03 -1.49 10.74
C TRP A 18 -3.29 -1.51 9.89
N THR A 19 -3.49 -0.46 9.10
CA THR A 19 -4.57 -0.35 8.11
C THR A 19 -4.00 -0.16 6.71
N ALA A 20 -4.69 -0.69 5.69
CA ALA A 20 -4.34 -0.51 4.28
C ALA A 20 -5.54 0.02 3.49
N ARG A 21 -5.32 1.02 2.65
CA ARG A 21 -6.32 1.53 1.70
C ARG A 21 -5.75 1.63 0.29
N LYS A 22 -6.58 1.34 -0.72
CA LYS A 22 -6.26 1.57 -2.13
C LYS A 22 -6.79 2.94 -2.53
N VAL A 23 -5.93 3.79 -3.07
CA VAL A 23 -6.26 5.13 -3.54
C VAL A 23 -6.21 5.13 -5.06
N HIS A 24 -7.29 5.59 -5.67
CA HIS A 24 -7.43 5.73 -7.12
C HIS A 24 -6.89 7.08 -7.62
N ASP A 25 -6.66 7.18 -8.92
CA ASP A 25 -6.18 8.40 -9.59
C ASP A 25 -7.12 9.61 -9.43
N ASP A 26 -8.41 9.36 -9.20
CA ASP A 26 -9.43 10.38 -8.90
C ASP A 26 -9.49 10.79 -7.41
N GLY A 27 -8.57 10.26 -6.58
CA GLY A 27 -8.51 10.50 -5.15
C GLY A 27 -9.53 9.71 -4.34
N GLN A 28 -10.38 8.89 -4.98
CA GLN A 28 -11.29 8.03 -4.24
C GLN A 28 -10.51 6.86 -3.63
N SER A 29 -10.71 6.63 -2.33
CA SER A 29 -10.18 5.46 -1.65
C SER A 29 -11.25 4.36 -1.60
N ILE A 30 -10.92 3.15 -2.06
CA ILE A 30 -11.82 2.00 -2.01
C ILE A 30 -11.13 0.88 -1.23
N MET A 31 -11.87 0.33 -0.26
CA MET A 31 -11.59 -0.91 0.47
C MET A 31 -10.40 -0.85 1.45
N GLU A 32 -10.74 -1.10 2.71
CA GLU A 32 -9.85 -1.43 3.82
C GLU A 32 -9.46 -2.91 3.65
N HIS A 33 -8.23 -3.18 3.23
CA HIS A 33 -7.72 -4.56 3.21
C HIS A 33 -7.30 -4.92 4.63
N LYS A 34 -7.75 -6.08 5.13
CA LYS A 34 -7.25 -6.60 6.40
C LYS A 34 -5.82 -7.07 6.17
N ILE A 35 -4.88 -6.21 6.54
CA ILE A 35 -3.44 -6.49 6.51
C ILE A 35 -3.15 -7.77 7.31
N THR A 36 -2.36 -8.67 6.71
CA THR A 36 -1.78 -9.79 7.43
C THR A 36 -0.45 -9.42 8.10
N ASP A 37 -0.06 -10.17 9.14
CA ASP A 37 1.22 -9.95 9.82
C ASP A 37 2.43 -10.08 8.86
N ASP A 38 2.37 -11.01 7.89
CA ASP A 38 3.40 -11.17 6.86
C ASP A 38 3.59 -9.92 5.98
N GLU A 39 2.51 -9.20 5.69
CA GLU A 39 2.58 -7.94 4.93
C GLU A 39 3.28 -6.85 5.74
N ILE A 40 2.99 -6.79 7.05
CA ILE A 40 3.64 -5.86 7.98
C ILE A 40 5.13 -6.18 8.06
N GLU A 41 5.49 -7.46 8.19
CA GLU A 41 6.89 -7.88 8.24
C GLU A 41 7.64 -7.55 6.94
N SER A 42 6.98 -7.72 5.80
CA SER A 42 7.54 -7.34 4.50
C SER A 42 7.83 -5.84 4.42
N ILE A 43 6.86 -5.00 4.79
CA ILE A 43 7.02 -3.53 4.79
C ILE A 43 8.15 -3.11 5.72
N LYS A 44 8.20 -3.68 6.93
CA LYS A 44 9.27 -3.42 7.91
C LYS A 44 10.64 -3.85 7.42
N ALA A 45 10.71 -4.91 6.62
CA ALA A 45 11.93 -5.40 6.01
C ALA A 45 12.34 -4.60 4.74
N GLY A 46 11.56 -3.60 4.33
CA GLY A 46 11.80 -2.87 3.09
C GLY A 46 11.44 -3.66 1.83
N ASN A 47 10.58 -4.68 1.97
CA ASN A 47 10.10 -5.52 0.88
C ASN A 47 8.65 -5.17 0.50
N ARG A 48 8.38 -5.24 -0.80
CA ARG A 48 7.06 -4.96 -1.35
C ARG A 48 6.07 -6.10 -1.03
N PRO A 49 4.86 -5.81 -0.53
CA PRO A 49 3.89 -6.87 -0.22
C PRO A 49 3.41 -7.60 -1.49
N ILE A 50 3.25 -8.92 -1.38
CA ILE A 50 3.04 -9.85 -2.51
C ILE A 50 1.81 -9.48 -3.36
N TRP A 51 0.73 -9.00 -2.74
CA TRP A 51 -0.50 -8.67 -3.48
C TRP A 51 -0.41 -7.37 -4.29
N THR A 52 0.64 -6.56 -4.09
CA THR A 52 0.87 -5.29 -4.81
C THR A 52 1.57 -5.48 -6.17
N ILE A 53 1.89 -6.74 -6.53
CA ILE A 53 2.64 -7.13 -7.74
C ILE A 53 1.82 -6.93 -9.04
N LEU A 54 0.50 -6.84 -8.97
CA LEU A 54 -0.34 -6.60 -10.14
C LEU A 54 -0.46 -5.09 -10.45
N GLY A 55 0.39 -4.60 -11.37
CA GLY A 55 0.33 -3.23 -11.90
C GLY A 55 1.13 -2.18 -11.12
N LEU A 56 1.91 -2.61 -10.11
CA LEU A 56 2.84 -1.82 -9.28
C LEU A 56 2.36 -0.39 -8.94
N PRO A 57 1.18 -0.23 -8.31
CA PRO A 57 0.78 1.08 -7.77
C PRO A 57 1.80 1.55 -6.74
N LYS A 58 2.06 2.84 -6.68
CA LYS A 58 2.97 3.43 -5.69
C LYS A 58 2.59 2.93 -4.28
N ILE A 59 3.57 2.73 -3.39
CA ILE A 59 3.29 2.36 -2.01
C ILE A 59 3.61 3.55 -1.12
N VAL A 60 2.70 3.85 -0.21
CA VAL A 60 2.86 4.89 0.80
C VAL A 60 2.73 4.22 2.16
N VAL A 61 3.67 4.47 3.07
CA VAL A 61 3.68 3.94 4.44
C VAL A 61 3.78 5.12 5.38
N ASN A 62 2.80 5.30 6.26
CA ASN A 62 2.73 6.44 7.19
C ASN A 62 2.94 7.80 6.50
N GLN A 63 2.30 8.00 5.33
CA GLN A 63 2.42 9.20 4.47
C GLN A 63 3.76 9.37 3.74
N GLU A 64 4.71 8.44 3.90
CA GLU A 64 5.98 8.44 3.18
C GLU A 64 5.96 7.47 2.01
N VAL A 65 6.61 7.82 0.90
CA VAL A 65 6.71 6.90 -0.25
C VAL A 65 7.64 5.76 0.12
N PHE A 66 7.09 4.54 0.13
CA PHE A 66 7.87 3.35 0.33
C PHE A 66 8.83 3.15 -0.84
N LYS A 67 10.09 2.88 -0.51
CA LYS A 67 11.13 2.52 -1.47
C LYS A 67 11.51 1.07 -1.22
N GLU A 68 11.49 0.24 -2.26
CA GLU A 68 11.98 -1.12 -2.14
C GLU A 68 13.49 -1.13 -1.87
N ASN A 69 13.95 -2.09 -1.08
CA ASN A 69 15.38 -2.32 -0.86
C ASN A 69 16.09 -2.54 -2.21
N GLY A 70 16.81 -1.53 -2.69
CA GLY A 70 17.51 -1.55 -3.98
C GLY A 70 17.09 -0.46 -4.97
N GLU A 71 16.01 0.29 -4.69
CA GLU A 71 15.65 1.50 -5.45
C GLU A 71 16.38 2.72 -4.88
N LEU A 72 17.24 3.34 -5.69
CA LEU A 72 17.94 4.62 -5.39
C LEU A 72 16.95 5.80 -5.39
#